data_AF-A0A1X9XUM1-F1
#
_entry.id   AF-A0A1X9XUM1-F1
#
_cell.length_a   1.000
_cell.length_b   1.000
_cell.length_c   1.000
_cell.angle_alpha   90.00
_cell.angle_beta   90.00
_cell.angle_gamma   90.00
#
_symmetry.space_group_name_H-M   'P 1'
#
loop_
_entity.id
_entity.type
_entity.pdbx_description
1 polymer ?
#
loop_
_entity_poly.entity_id
_entity_poly.type
_entity_poly.pdbx_seq_one_letter_code
_entity_poly.pdbx_strand_id
1 'polypeptide(L)'
;TLFLDSQHRTPGNLRAFVQASIRSIKTGKSSDVRFSSTEKIEVIPMMTRKMEFSYKDGDDYVFSDPETYDTITVAPEIVGDAK
;
A
#
# COMPACT_ATOMS: atom_id res chain seq x y z
N THR A 1 2.56 -3.33 -0.47
CA THR A 1 1.49 -4.17 -1.05
C THR A 1 0.36 -4.21 -0.03
N LEU A 2 -0.87 -3.96 -0.46
CA LEU A 2 -2.06 -4.02 0.37
C LEU A 2 -2.53 -5.46 0.49
N PHE A 3 -2.83 -5.90 1.71
CA PHE A 3 -3.53 -7.15 1.97
C PHE A 3 -5.03 -6.92 1.75
N LEU A 4 -5.67 -7.77 0.94
CA LEU A 4 -7.09 -7.64 0.64
C LEU A 4 -7.91 -8.66 1.44
N ASP A 5 -7.55 -9.94 1.34
CA ASP A 5 -8.29 -11.03 1.97
C ASP A 5 -7.40 -12.28 2.11
N SER A 6 -7.74 -13.18 3.02
CA SER A 6 -7.10 -14.50 3.14
C SER A 6 -8.07 -15.64 3.35
N GLN A 7 -7.84 -16.76 2.65
CA GLN A 7 -8.56 -18.01 2.84
C GLN A 7 -7.62 -19.10 3.35
N HIS A 8 -7.95 -19.66 4.51
CA HIS A 8 -7.30 -20.85 5.02
C HIS A 8 -7.93 -22.09 4.37
N ARG A 9 -7.13 -22.89 3.67
CA ARG A 9 -7.56 -24.14 3.04
C ARG A 9 -6.84 -25.32 3.69
N THR A 10 -7.63 -26.32 4.09
CA THR A 10 -7.17 -27.62 4.61
C THR A 10 -7.66 -28.73 3.68
N PRO A 11 -6.97 -28.98 2.54
CA PRO A 11 -7.36 -30.07 1.66
C PRO A 11 -7.10 -31.40 2.37
N GLY A 12 -8.07 -32.31 2.42
CA GLY A 12 -7.99 -33.51 3.26
C GLY A 12 -6.74 -34.39 3.06
N ASN A 13 -6.12 -34.36 1.87
CA ASN A 13 -4.92 -35.16 1.55
C ASN A 13 -3.63 -34.33 1.37
N LEU A 14 -3.66 -33.01 1.63
CA LEU A 14 -2.50 -32.12 1.45
C LEU A 14 -2.31 -31.21 2.67
N ARG A 15 -1.11 -30.65 2.80
CA ARG A 15 -0.79 -29.71 3.88
C ARG A 15 -1.64 -28.45 3.76
N ALA A 16 -2.14 -27.97 4.89
CA ALA A 16 -2.89 -26.73 4.98
C ALA A 16 -2.06 -25.54 4.45
N PHE A 17 -2.72 -24.60 3.77
CA PHE A 17 -2.11 -23.37 3.28
C PHE A 17 -3.08 -22.20 3.38
N VAL A 18 -2.52 -20.99 3.45
CA VAL A 18 -3.28 -19.74 3.42
C VAL A 18 -3.10 -19.12 2.05
N GLN A 19 -4.18 -18.90 1.32
CA GLN A 19 -4.15 -18.12 0.08
C GLN A 19 -4.57 -16.70 0.40
N ALA A 20 -3.71 -15.72 0.18
CA ALA A 20 -4.05 -14.31 0.36
C ALA A 20 -4.02 -13.57 -0.98
N SER A 21 -5.05 -12.76 -1.20
CA SER A 21 -5.08 -11.81 -2.30
C SER A 21 -4.39 -10.53 -1.85
N ILE A 22 -3.35 -10.13 -2.59
CA ILE A 22 -2.56 -8.95 -2.28
C ILE A 22 -2.51 -8.02 -3.48
N ARG A 23 -2.51 -6.70 -3.25
CA ARG A 23 -2.42 -5.69 -4.30
C ARG A 23 -1.16 -4.86 -4.18
N SER A 24 -0.34 -4.83 -5.22
CA SER A 24 0.85 -3.98 -5.26
C SER A 24 0.44 -2.51 -5.29
N ILE A 25 0.98 -1.71 -4.37
CA ILE A 25 0.68 -0.28 -4.27
C ILE A 25 1.37 0.48 -5.40
N LYS A 26 2.59 0.08 -5.77
CA LYS A 26 3.37 0.72 -6.83
C LYS A 26 2.79 0.50 -8.23
N THR A 27 2.21 -0.66 -8.48
CA THR A 27 1.76 -1.06 -9.83
C THR A 27 0.25 -1.24 -9.95
N GLY A 28 -0.48 -1.18 -8.83
CA GLY A 28 -1.92 -1.44 -8.78
C GLY A 28 -2.33 -2.89 -9.05
N LYS A 29 -1.39 -3.78 -9.41
CA LYS A 29 -1.67 -5.18 -9.79
C LYS A 29 -2.05 -6.01 -8.57
N SER A 30 -3.12 -6.78 -8.69
CA SER A 30 -3.50 -7.80 -7.72
C SER A 30 -2.82 -9.13 -8.05
N SER A 31 -2.47 -9.89 -7.02
CA SER A 31 -1.86 -11.21 -7.14
C SER A 31 -2.32 -12.09 -5.99
N ASP A 32 -2.52 -13.37 -6.26
CA ASP A 32 -2.84 -14.36 -5.24
C ASP A 32 -1.58 -15.11 -4.82
N VAL A 33 -1.24 -14.99 -3.54
CA VAL A 33 -0.05 -15.63 -2.96
C VAL A 33 -0.45 -16.72 -2.00
N ARG A 34 0.19 -17.89 -2.12
CA ARG A 34 0.01 -19.02 -1.21
C ARG A 34 1.12 -19.01 -0.16
N PHE A 35 0.73 -18.85 1.08
CA PHE A 35 1.60 -18.90 2.25
C PHE A 35 1.49 -20.27 2.91
N SER A 36 2.64 -20.81 3.31
CA SER A 36 2.65 -21.98 4.18
C SER A 36 2.29 -21.59 5.62
N SER A 37 1.71 -22.51 6.40
CA SER A 37 1.31 -22.22 7.78
C SER A 37 2.46 -21.84 8.74
N THR A 38 3.71 -21.99 8.31
CA THR A 38 4.91 -21.74 9.13
C THR A 38 5.67 -20.49 8.68
N GLU A 39 5.20 -19.84 7.62
CA GLU A 39 5.87 -18.67 7.04
C GLU A 39 5.55 -17.42 7.86
N LYS A 40 6.59 -16.70 8.28
CA LYS A 40 6.45 -15.42 8.97
C LYS A 40 6.30 -14.32 7.94
N ILE A 41 5.23 -13.56 8.05
CA ILE A 41 4.95 -12.41 7.18
C ILE A 41 5.24 -11.15 7.99
N GLU A 42 6.04 -10.25 7.40
CA GLU A 42 6.25 -8.92 7.95
C GLU A 42 5.16 -7.98 7.43
N VAL A 43 4.38 -7.41 8.36
CA VAL A 43 3.33 -6.46 8.05
C VAL A 43 3.85 -5.06 8.35
N ILE A 44 4.02 -4.26 7.29
CA ILE A 44 4.39 -2.85 7.42
C ILE A 44 3.09 -2.03 7.49
N PRO A 45 2.81 -1.32 8.60
CA PRO A 45 1.64 -0.46 8.69
C PRO A 45 1.80 0.71 7.70
N MET A 46 0.75 0.94 6.91
CA MET A 46 0.69 2.07 5.99
C MET A 46 -0.29 3.11 6.54
N MET A 47 0.12 4.37 6.57
CA MET A 47 -0.75 5.49 6.90
C MET A 47 -1.07 6.28 5.63
N THR A 48 -2.36 6.49 5.39
CA THR A 48 -2.84 7.40 4.35
C THR A 48 -3.34 8.66 5.04
N ARG A 49 -2.83 9.82 4.63
CA ARG A 49 -3.28 11.12 5.14
C ARG A 49 -3.86 11.94 4.01
N LYS A 50 -4.96 12.65 4.28
CA LYS A 50 -5.51 13.63 3.36
C LYS A 50 -4.71 14.91 3.51
N MET A 51 -4.15 15.39 2.41
CA MET A 51 -3.37 16.62 2.38
C MET A 51 -3.96 17.51 1.29
N GLU A 52 -3.96 18.81 1.53
CA GLU A 52 -4.40 19.80 0.55
C GLU A 52 -3.22 20.33 -0.25
N PHE A 53 -3.38 20.43 -1.56
CA PHE A 53 -2.37 21.06 -2.40
C PHE A 53 -2.32 22.56 -2.08
N SER A 54 -1.14 23.07 -1.76
CA SER A 54 -0.95 24.48 -1.42
C SER A 54 -0.41 25.25 -2.62
N TYR A 55 0.82 24.98 -3.04
CA TYR A 55 1.47 25.62 -4.19
C TYR A 55 2.60 24.75 -4.75
N LYS A 56 3.09 25.14 -5.93
CA LYS A 56 4.26 24.53 -6.55
C LYS A 56 5.50 25.36 -6.20
N ASP A 57 6.55 24.71 -5.69
CA ASP A 57 7.85 25.33 -5.41
C ASP A 57 8.86 24.83 -6.44
N GLY A 58 9.09 25.62 -7.50
CA GLY A 58 9.90 25.21 -8.64
C GLY A 58 9.29 24.01 -9.36
N ASP A 59 9.93 22.84 -9.21
CA ASP A 59 9.47 21.56 -9.77
C ASP A 59 8.76 20.66 -8.75
N ASP A 60 8.83 21.00 -7.46
CA ASP A 60 8.22 20.25 -6.37
C ASP A 60 6.81 20.74 -6.03
N TYR A 61 6.02 19.87 -5.44
CA TYR A 61 4.64 20.14 -5.02
C TYR A 61 4.58 20.21 -3.49
N VAL A 62 4.05 21.31 -2.96
CA VAL A 62 3.86 21.49 -1.52
C VAL A 62 2.42 21.17 -1.14
N PHE A 63 2.27 20.26 -0.19
CA PHE A 63 0.99 19.88 0.38
C PHE A 63 0.94 20.26 1.87
N SER A 64 -0.23 20.69 2.34
CA SER A 64 -0.48 21.05 3.74
C SER A 64 -1.50 20.11 4.36
N ASP A 65 -1.27 19.70 5.60
CA ASP A 65 -2.26 18.99 6.42
C ASP A 65 -3.31 20.01 6.91
N PRO A 66 -4.61 19.81 6.66
CA PRO A 66 -5.65 20.75 7.09
C PRO A 66 -5.91 20.71 8.61
N GLU A 67 -5.48 19.66 9.31
CA GLU A 67 -5.69 19.51 10.74
C GLU A 67 -4.50 20.05 11.55
N THR A 68 -3.27 19.74 11.12
CA THR A 68 -2.05 20.14 11.86
C THR A 68 -1.32 21.34 11.25
N TYR A 69 -1.67 21.74 10.03
CA TYR A 69 -0.93 22.73 9.23
C TYR A 69 0.52 22.32 8.95
N ASP A 70 0.85 21.03 9.10
CA ASP A 70 2.15 20.50 8.70
C ASP A 70 2.28 20.52 7.18
N THR A 71 3.42 20.98 6.69
CA THR A 71 3.70 21.04 5.25
C THR A 71 4.66 19.92 4.86
N ILE A 72 4.39 19.31 3.70
CA ILE A 72 5.27 18.32 3.09
C ILE A 72 5.58 18.76 1.66
N THR A 73 6.84 18.66 1.27
CA THR A 73 7.28 18.85 -0.10
C THR A 73 7.41 17.49 -0.76
N VAL A 74 6.77 17.33 -1.93
CA VAL A 74 6.74 16.07 -2.67
C VAL A 74 7.33 16.31 -4.06
N ALA A 75 8.35 15.52 -4.39
CA ALA A 75 8.99 15.55 -5.69
C ALA A 75 8.01 15.15 -6.82
N PRO A 76 8.16 15.72 -8.02
CA PRO A 76 7.24 15.48 -9.15
C PRO A 76 7.18 14.01 -9.58
N GLU A 77 8.24 13.26 -9.35
CA GLU A 77 8.34 11.82 -9.60
C GLU A 77 7.45 10.96 -8.70
N ILE A 78 7.13 11.44 -7.49
CA ILE A 78 6.24 10.75 -6.54
C ILE A 78 4.77 11.07 -6.83
N VAL A 79 4.49 12.27 -7.36
CA VAL A 79 3.15 12.71 -7.77
C VAL A 79 2.67 12.02 -9.07
N GLY A 80 3.52 11.21 -9.70
CA GLY A 80 3.34 10.60 -11.03
C GLY A 80 1.91 10.24 -11.49
N ASP A 81 1.65 10.41 -12.79
CA ASP A 81 0.41 10.21 -13.57
C ASP A 81 -0.91 10.78 -13.02
N ALA A 82 -0.93 11.38 -11.82
CA ALA A 82 -2.10 12.04 -11.24
C ALA A 82 -2.27 13.49 -11.76
N LYS A 83 -2.04 13.70 -13.06
CA LYS A 83 -2.46 14.93 -13.74
C LYS A 83 -3.91 14.85 -14.17
#